data_AF-A0A5C3LT03-F1
#
_entry.id   AF-A0A5C3LT03-F1
#
_cell.length_a   1.000
_cell.length_b   1.000
_cell.length_c   1.000
_cell.angle_alpha   90.00
_cell.angle_beta   90.00
_cell.angle_gamma   90.00
#
_symmetry.space_group_name_H-M   'P 1'
#
loop_
_entity.id
_entity.type
_entity.pdbx_description
1 polymer ?
#
loop_
_entity_poly.entity_id
_entity_poly.type
_entity_poly.pdbx_seq_one_letter_code
_entity_poly.pdbx_strand_id
1 'polypeptide(L)'
;NESEAETECYRKAWRLDRSCFATHFSLDDNAHILDRIRTQLLEGHRAERKIRAEMDHLNVYSPGSFFKPHKDTPRSQDSFGTLVIVFPSAHTGGLFTLTHPTLSSARDSDNPEDSDVWTFDSSTVLSSQPTPSFAYLAFHSDVTHSLARVTSGHRLTITYSLHFDHHHPSYTLPASAAYEEELLLAVKSILRDHRIMPNGGVLGFGLRYAYIVQPGKTPLEETFRSLKGSDAVLKRACVEVGLEAELR
;
A
#
# COMPACT_ATOMS: atom_id res chain seq x y z
N ASN A 1 1.54 -25.66 21.91
CA ASN A 1 3.01 -25.65 22.06
C ASN A 1 3.76 -25.71 20.74
N GLU A 2 3.42 -26.54 19.76
CA GLU A 2 4.10 -26.50 18.44
C GLU A 2 3.70 -25.26 17.61
N SER A 3 2.41 -24.89 17.60
CA SER A 3 1.91 -23.70 16.89
C SER A 3 2.42 -22.36 17.42
N GLU A 4 2.66 -22.26 18.74
CA GLU A 4 3.24 -21.06 19.36
C GLU A 4 4.75 -20.94 19.06
N ALA A 5 5.47 -22.06 19.05
CA ALA A 5 6.89 -22.08 18.70
C ALA A 5 7.13 -21.74 17.22
N GLU A 6 6.28 -22.24 16.31
CA GLU A 6 6.28 -21.85 14.90
C GLU A 6 5.92 -20.38 14.70
N THR A 7 4.98 -19.85 15.49
CA THR A 7 4.65 -18.42 15.47
C THR A 7 5.84 -17.59 15.96
N GLU A 8 6.50 -17.96 17.06
CA GLU A 8 7.67 -17.24 17.60
C GLU A 8 8.87 -17.21 16.64
N CYS A 9 9.07 -18.24 15.82
CA CYS A 9 10.15 -18.28 14.84
C CYS A 9 9.89 -17.35 13.63
N TYR A 10 8.63 -16.96 13.41
CA TYR A 10 8.18 -16.12 12.30
C TYR A 10 7.92 -14.68 12.72
N ARG A 11 7.26 -14.51 13.86
CA ARG A 11 6.87 -13.23 14.47
C ARG A 11 6.90 -13.35 15.98
N LYS A 12 7.63 -12.45 16.62
CA LYS A 12 7.65 -12.31 18.08
C LYS A 12 7.22 -10.90 18.43
N ALA A 13 6.02 -10.76 19.00
CA ALA A 13 5.46 -9.51 19.50
C ALA A 13 4.27 -9.82 20.42
N TRP A 14 4.01 -8.93 21.38
CA TRP A 14 2.72 -8.93 22.09
C TRP A 14 1.69 -8.24 21.22
N ARG A 15 0.47 -8.79 21.17
CA ARG A 15 -0.65 -8.26 20.38
C ARG A 15 -1.87 -8.07 21.27
N LEU A 16 -2.51 -6.91 21.16
CA LEU A 16 -3.85 -6.66 21.70
C LEU A 16 -4.79 -6.41 20.52
N ASP A 17 -5.83 -7.22 20.42
CA ASP A 17 -6.89 -6.97 19.42
C ASP A 17 -7.72 -5.75 19.81
N ARG A 18 -8.39 -5.13 18.83
CA ARG A 18 -9.18 -3.90 19.00
C ARG A 18 -10.15 -3.92 20.19
N SER A 19 -10.72 -5.05 20.56
CA SER A 19 -11.65 -5.16 21.71
C SER A 19 -10.95 -5.07 23.07
N CYS A 20 -9.63 -5.21 23.11
CA CYS A 20 -8.82 -5.33 24.33
C CYS A 20 -8.09 -4.04 24.70
N PHE A 21 -8.24 -2.96 23.93
CA PHE A 21 -7.66 -1.66 24.25
C PHE A 21 -8.52 -0.51 23.71
N ALA A 22 -8.33 0.68 24.27
CA ALA A 22 -8.90 1.92 23.78
C ALA A 22 -7.81 2.99 23.77
N THR A 23 -7.93 3.97 22.88
CA THR A 23 -7.00 5.09 22.79
C THR A 23 -7.74 6.37 22.49
N HIS A 24 -7.26 7.48 23.02
CA HIS A 24 -7.71 8.82 22.65
C HIS A 24 -7.09 9.33 21.35
N PHE A 25 -6.13 8.58 20.77
CA PHE A 25 -5.54 8.92 19.49
C PHE A 25 -6.57 8.72 18.37
N SER A 26 -6.84 9.80 17.62
CA SER A 26 -7.82 9.85 16.53
C SER A 26 -7.11 10.23 15.22
N LEU A 27 -7.32 9.47 14.15
CA LEU A 27 -6.71 9.80 12.85
C LEU A 27 -7.30 11.07 12.23
N ASP A 28 -8.56 11.37 12.54
CA ASP A 28 -9.30 12.50 11.97
C ASP A 28 -8.87 13.83 12.61
N ASP A 29 -8.63 13.83 13.92
CA ASP A 29 -8.33 15.06 14.67
C ASP A 29 -6.87 15.52 14.57
N ASN A 30 -5.94 14.63 14.19
CA ASN A 30 -4.53 14.82 14.52
C ASN A 30 -3.61 15.28 13.37
N ALA A 31 -3.95 15.17 12.08
CA ALA A 31 -3.01 15.61 11.02
C ALA A 31 -3.48 15.56 9.55
N HIS A 32 -4.77 15.37 9.24
CA HIS A 32 -5.20 15.05 7.87
C HIS A 32 -4.39 13.86 7.30
N ILE A 33 -4.01 12.90 8.15
CA ILE A 33 -3.11 11.79 7.78
C ILE A 33 -3.74 10.98 6.65
N LEU A 34 -5.05 10.72 6.74
CA LEU A 34 -5.78 10.02 5.70
C LEU A 34 -5.78 10.79 4.37
N ASP A 35 -5.86 12.12 4.38
CA ASP A 35 -5.72 12.92 3.16
C ASP A 35 -4.30 12.86 2.59
N ARG A 36 -3.27 12.88 3.44
CA ARG A 36 -1.87 12.72 3.00
C ARG A 36 -1.63 11.33 2.41
N ILE A 37 -2.08 10.29 3.08
CA ILE A 37 -2.00 8.92 2.57
C ILE A 37 -2.75 8.82 1.24
N ARG A 38 -3.96 9.36 1.16
CA ARG A 38 -4.73 9.38 -0.09
C ARG A 38 -3.99 10.08 -1.21
N THR A 39 -3.38 11.24 -0.97
CA THR A 39 -2.70 12.01 -2.03
C THR A 39 -1.31 11.48 -2.38
N GLN A 40 -0.63 10.76 -1.48
CA GLN A 40 0.75 10.27 -1.69
C GLN A 40 0.83 8.79 -2.02
N LEU A 41 -0.07 7.96 -1.48
CA LEU A 41 -0.08 6.51 -1.72
C LEU A 41 -0.99 6.12 -2.88
N LEU A 42 -2.02 6.91 -3.17
CA LEU A 42 -2.95 6.65 -4.27
C LEU A 42 -2.66 7.58 -5.44
N GLU A 43 -2.80 7.06 -6.64
CA GLU A 43 -2.63 7.81 -7.88
C GLU A 43 -3.96 7.87 -8.64
N GLY A 44 -4.17 8.94 -9.41
CA GLY A 44 -5.35 9.10 -10.25
C GLY A 44 -6.69 9.15 -9.52
N HIS A 45 -7.75 8.60 -10.15
CA HIS A 45 -9.11 8.60 -9.57
C HIS A 45 -9.21 7.92 -8.20
N ARG A 46 -8.25 7.08 -7.80
CA ARG A 46 -8.23 6.55 -6.42
C ARG A 46 -7.90 7.62 -5.39
N ALA A 47 -7.08 8.62 -5.73
CA ALA A 47 -6.83 9.77 -4.87
C ALA A 47 -8.08 10.65 -4.69
N GLU A 48 -9.06 10.54 -5.59
CA GLU A 48 -10.36 11.21 -5.48
C GLU A 48 -11.30 10.49 -4.52
N ARG A 49 -11.14 9.18 -4.34
CA ARG A 49 -11.97 8.39 -3.44
C ARG A 49 -11.65 8.72 -2.00
N LYS A 50 -12.69 8.95 -1.19
CA LYS A 50 -12.53 9.02 0.25
C LYS A 50 -12.01 7.65 0.74
N ILE A 51 -11.09 7.68 1.70
CA ILE A 51 -10.58 6.47 2.34
C ILE A 51 -10.97 6.48 3.81
N ARG A 52 -11.12 5.29 4.38
CA ARG A 52 -11.31 5.07 5.82
C ARG A 52 -10.20 4.17 6.35
N ALA A 53 -9.83 4.38 7.60
CA ALA A 53 -8.91 3.50 8.33
C ALA A 53 -9.66 2.76 9.43
N GLU A 54 -9.57 1.44 9.41
CA GLU A 54 -10.18 0.58 10.43
C GLU A 54 -9.09 0.04 11.36
N MET A 55 -9.18 0.37 12.65
CA MET A 55 -8.23 -0.10 13.65
C MET A 55 -8.30 -1.62 13.77
N ASP A 56 -7.16 -2.29 13.62
CA ASP A 56 -7.06 -3.75 13.67
C ASP A 56 -6.52 -4.19 15.04
N HIS A 57 -5.25 -3.86 15.33
CA HIS A 57 -4.58 -4.32 16.54
C HIS A 57 -3.47 -3.38 16.99
N LEU A 58 -3.11 -3.48 18.26
CA LEU A 58 -1.93 -2.88 18.85
C LEU A 58 -0.84 -3.95 19.02
N ASN A 59 0.40 -3.61 18.68
CA ASN A 59 1.56 -4.45 18.96
C ASN A 59 2.53 -3.78 19.92
N VAL A 60 3.12 -4.58 20.80
CA VAL A 60 4.30 -4.22 21.60
C VAL A 60 5.45 -5.14 21.21
N TYR A 61 6.51 -4.56 20.67
CA TYR A 61 7.74 -5.26 20.35
C TYR A 61 8.79 -4.95 21.44
N SER A 62 9.02 -5.92 22.33
CA SER A 62 10.09 -5.91 23.35
C SER A 62 11.45 -6.28 22.75
N PRO A 63 12.57 -6.18 23.49
CA PRO A 63 13.87 -6.61 22.97
C PRO A 63 13.83 -8.07 22.48
N GLY A 64 14.42 -8.32 21.32
CA GLY A 64 14.39 -9.59 20.61
C GLY A 64 13.17 -9.83 19.71
N SER A 65 12.12 -9.00 19.81
CA SER A 65 10.92 -9.05 18.98
C SER A 65 11.19 -8.67 17.52
N PHE A 66 10.53 -9.32 16.57
CA PHE A 66 10.71 -9.15 15.12
C PHE A 66 9.51 -9.73 14.35
N PHE A 67 9.47 -9.51 13.03
CA PHE A 67 8.69 -10.38 12.14
C PHE A 67 9.38 -10.52 10.77
N LYS A 68 9.31 -11.73 10.21
CA LYS A 68 9.90 -12.06 8.91
C LYS A 68 9.13 -11.40 7.75
N PRO A 69 9.77 -11.27 6.57
CA PRO A 69 9.11 -10.77 5.35
C PRO A 69 7.79 -11.48 5.07
N HIS A 70 6.72 -10.71 4.88
CA HIS A 70 5.40 -11.22 4.56
C HIS A 70 4.54 -10.18 3.82
N LYS A 71 3.47 -10.64 3.19
CA LYS A 71 2.42 -9.79 2.62
C LYS A 71 1.19 -9.85 3.49
N ASP A 72 0.41 -8.78 3.51
CA ASP A 72 -0.85 -8.79 4.23
C ASP A 72 -1.86 -9.71 3.53
N THR A 73 -2.60 -10.49 4.32
CA THR A 73 -3.76 -11.21 3.80
C THR A 73 -4.92 -10.23 3.69
N PRO A 74 -5.49 -10.02 2.49
CA PRO A 74 -6.63 -9.14 2.31
C PRO A 74 -7.83 -9.65 3.11
N ARG A 75 -8.43 -8.78 3.94
CA ARG A 75 -9.55 -9.16 4.82
C ARG A 75 -10.92 -8.73 4.30
N SER A 76 -10.97 -7.86 3.29
CA SER A 76 -12.19 -7.43 2.62
C SER A 76 -11.85 -7.00 1.19
N GLN A 77 -12.84 -7.00 0.29
CA GLN A 77 -12.66 -6.53 -1.09
C GLN A 77 -12.25 -5.05 -1.15
N ASP A 78 -12.65 -4.27 -0.15
CA ASP A 78 -12.42 -2.83 -0.12
C ASP A 78 -11.07 -2.44 0.49
N SER A 79 -10.41 -3.37 1.18
CA SER A 79 -9.09 -3.16 1.79
C SER A 79 -8.02 -3.07 0.71
N PHE A 80 -7.28 -1.97 0.68
CA PHE A 80 -6.22 -1.75 -0.32
C PHE A 80 -4.82 -1.64 0.28
N GLY A 81 -4.71 -1.53 1.60
CA GLY A 81 -3.42 -1.31 2.24
C GLY A 81 -3.49 -1.30 3.76
N THR A 82 -2.34 -1.00 4.35
CA THR A 82 -2.11 -1.00 5.79
C THR A 82 -1.48 0.33 6.19
N LEU A 83 -1.95 0.89 7.31
CA LEU A 83 -1.35 2.04 7.99
C LEU A 83 -0.83 1.58 9.35
N VAL A 84 0.45 1.80 9.61
CA VAL A 84 1.08 1.53 10.91
C VAL A 84 1.43 2.87 11.57
N ILE A 85 0.83 3.15 12.72
CA ILE A 85 1.21 4.26 13.59
C ILE A 85 2.22 3.76 14.60
N VAL A 86 3.35 4.44 14.73
CA VAL A 86 4.40 4.15 15.72
C VAL A 86 4.44 5.27 16.75
N PHE A 87 4.18 4.93 18.00
CA PHE A 87 4.18 5.88 19.12
C PHE A 87 5.62 6.20 19.58
N PRO A 88 5.84 7.36 20.22
CA PRO A 88 7.16 7.79 20.72
C PRO A 88 7.62 7.02 21.96
N SER A 89 7.45 5.69 21.98
CA SER A 89 8.03 4.84 23.00
C SER A 89 9.53 4.66 22.72
N ALA A 90 10.37 4.89 23.73
CA ALA A 90 11.83 4.74 23.57
C ALA A 90 12.19 3.31 23.18
N HIS A 91 12.90 3.14 22.06
CA HIS A 91 13.40 1.86 21.57
C HIS A 91 14.61 2.07 20.65
N THR A 92 15.36 1.00 20.38
CA THR A 92 16.39 0.94 19.33
C THR A 92 16.25 -0.34 18.51
N GLY A 93 16.80 -0.35 17.29
CA GLY A 93 16.58 -1.42 16.34
C GLY A 93 15.15 -1.38 15.80
N GLY A 94 14.65 -2.51 15.29
CA GLY A 94 13.29 -2.53 14.72
C GLY A 94 13.17 -1.77 13.40
N LEU A 95 14.21 -1.81 12.56
CA LEU A 95 14.16 -1.26 11.20
C LEU A 95 13.01 -1.91 10.43
N PHE A 96 12.07 -1.11 9.95
CA PHE A 96 10.96 -1.59 9.13
C PHE A 96 11.36 -1.56 7.66
N THR A 97 11.17 -2.67 6.95
CA THR A 97 11.54 -2.78 5.54
C THR A 97 10.31 -3.05 4.69
N LEU A 98 10.14 -2.28 3.63
CA LEU A 98 9.16 -2.46 2.56
C LEU A 98 9.90 -2.91 1.30
N THR A 99 9.41 -3.96 0.66
CA THR A 99 9.97 -4.51 -0.58
C THR A 99 8.85 -4.61 -1.62
N HIS A 100 8.94 -3.80 -2.68
CA HIS A 100 8.02 -3.85 -3.80
C HIS A 100 8.64 -4.68 -4.93
N PRO A 101 7.94 -5.69 -5.46
CA PRO A 101 8.43 -6.45 -6.61
C PRO A 101 8.45 -5.56 -7.86
N THR A 102 9.54 -5.53 -8.60
CA THR A 102 9.56 -4.95 -9.96
C THR A 102 9.03 -5.98 -10.96
N LEU A 103 8.64 -5.51 -12.15
CA LEU A 103 8.15 -6.38 -13.24
C LEU A 103 9.18 -7.44 -13.68
N SER A 104 10.48 -7.17 -13.53
CA SER A 104 11.57 -8.10 -13.82
C SER A 104 11.73 -9.17 -12.74
N SER A 105 11.60 -8.80 -11.46
CA SER A 105 11.63 -9.76 -10.33
C SER A 105 10.45 -10.75 -10.31
N ALA A 106 9.34 -10.43 -11.00
CA ALA A 106 8.19 -11.33 -11.11
C ALA A 106 8.39 -12.48 -12.10
N ARG A 107 9.36 -12.35 -13.03
CA ARG A 107 9.70 -13.40 -14.02
C ARG A 107 10.80 -14.33 -13.54
N ASP A 108 11.73 -13.81 -12.74
CA ASP A 108 12.84 -14.57 -12.17
C ASP A 108 12.72 -14.57 -10.63
N SER A 109 11.93 -15.51 -10.09
CA SER A 109 11.66 -15.64 -8.65
C SER A 109 12.89 -15.86 -7.77
N ASP A 110 14.06 -16.06 -8.37
CA ASP A 110 15.31 -16.40 -7.70
C ASP A 110 16.35 -15.26 -7.69
N ASN A 111 16.06 -14.09 -8.28
CA ASN A 111 16.97 -12.94 -8.21
C ASN A 111 16.37 -11.73 -7.46
N PRO A 112 16.58 -11.62 -6.13
CA PRO A 112 16.08 -10.52 -5.32
C PRO A 112 16.77 -9.16 -5.59
N GLU A 113 17.78 -9.10 -6.46
CA GLU A 113 18.51 -7.85 -6.76
C GLU A 113 17.67 -6.80 -7.49
N ASP A 114 16.53 -7.17 -8.06
CA ASP A 114 15.67 -6.26 -8.83
C ASP A 114 14.38 -5.89 -8.07
N SER A 115 14.45 -5.68 -6.75
CA SER A 115 13.30 -5.20 -5.97
C SER A 115 13.57 -3.81 -5.41
N ASP A 116 12.57 -2.93 -5.47
CA ASP A 116 12.67 -1.64 -4.78
C ASP A 116 12.51 -1.88 -3.28
N VAL A 117 13.54 -1.49 -2.50
CA VAL A 117 13.57 -1.66 -1.05
C VAL A 117 13.60 -0.29 -0.37
N TRP A 118 12.62 -0.05 0.50
CA TRP A 118 12.59 1.11 1.38
C TRP A 118 12.74 0.68 2.83
N THR A 119 13.48 1.46 3.60
CA THR A 119 13.66 1.21 5.04
C THR A 119 13.18 2.41 5.84
N PHE A 120 12.64 2.14 7.03
CA PHE A 120 12.15 3.15 7.93
C PHE A 120 12.58 2.85 9.36
N ASP A 121 13.47 3.68 9.88
CA ASP A 121 13.92 3.62 11.26
C ASP A 121 13.09 4.56 12.13
N SER A 122 11.98 4.05 12.66
CA SER A 122 11.13 4.81 13.56
C SER A 122 11.85 5.27 14.82
N SER A 123 12.87 4.55 15.28
CA SER A 123 13.59 4.91 16.51
C SER A 123 14.40 6.20 16.34
N THR A 124 15.13 6.30 15.24
CA THR A 124 15.92 7.49 14.88
C THR A 124 15.01 8.67 14.51
N VAL A 125 13.94 8.41 13.75
CA VAL A 125 12.98 9.45 13.35
C VAL A 125 12.28 10.06 14.58
N LEU A 126 11.85 9.25 15.54
CA LEU A 126 11.12 9.73 16.72
C LEU A 126 12.03 10.38 17.76
N SER A 127 13.24 9.84 17.98
CA SER A 127 14.19 10.39 18.96
C SER A 127 14.76 11.76 18.57
N SER A 128 14.71 12.10 17.28
CA SER A 128 15.13 13.42 16.77
C SER A 128 14.05 14.50 16.85
N GLN A 129 12.81 14.16 17.25
CA GLN A 129 11.73 15.14 17.34
C GLN A 129 11.81 15.95 18.64
N PRO A 130 11.74 17.30 18.58
CA PRO A 130 11.84 18.15 19.77
C PRO A 130 10.58 18.14 20.64
N THR A 131 9.46 17.70 20.08
CA THR A 131 8.16 17.56 20.76
C THR A 131 7.66 16.13 20.64
N PRO A 132 6.75 15.68 21.53
CA PRO A 132 6.09 14.39 21.38
C PRO A 132 5.43 14.27 20.00
N SER A 133 5.90 13.32 19.21
CA SER A 133 5.46 13.06 17.84
C SER A 133 5.23 11.57 17.66
N PHE A 134 4.36 11.19 16.73
CA PHE A 134 4.27 9.81 16.26
C PHE A 134 4.84 9.73 14.84
N ALA A 135 5.23 8.52 14.46
CA ALA A 135 5.67 8.20 13.11
C ALA A 135 4.59 7.34 12.44
N TYR A 136 4.54 7.32 11.12
CA TYR A 136 3.64 6.42 10.41
C TYR A 136 4.23 5.89 9.11
N LEU A 137 3.71 4.73 8.70
CA LEU A 137 3.96 4.07 7.42
C LEU A 137 2.60 3.72 6.81
N ALA A 138 2.41 3.96 5.51
CA ALA A 138 1.26 3.47 4.77
C ALA A 138 1.73 2.79 3.48
N PHE A 139 1.25 1.59 3.22
CA PHE A 139 1.68 0.79 2.07
C PHE A 139 0.54 -0.09 1.56
N HIS A 140 0.61 -0.48 0.29
CA HIS A 140 -0.35 -1.40 -0.30
C HIS A 140 -0.21 -2.81 0.25
N SER A 141 -1.32 -3.55 0.31
CA SER A 141 -1.37 -4.89 0.93
C SER A 141 -0.50 -5.94 0.24
N ASP A 142 -0.16 -5.73 -1.04
CA ASP A 142 0.71 -6.59 -1.84
C ASP A 142 2.21 -6.30 -1.68
N VAL A 143 2.58 -5.28 -0.88
CA VAL A 143 3.96 -4.97 -0.54
C VAL A 143 4.45 -5.94 0.53
N THR A 144 5.58 -6.59 0.24
CA THR A 144 6.25 -7.45 1.23
C THR A 144 6.87 -6.56 2.28
N HIS A 145 6.67 -6.87 3.56
CA HIS A 145 7.18 -6.07 4.66
C HIS A 145 7.74 -6.92 5.80
N SER A 146 8.74 -6.39 6.49
CA SER A 146 9.41 -7.03 7.61
C SER A 146 9.81 -6.03 8.70
N LEU A 147 10.10 -6.54 9.89
CA LEU A 147 10.67 -5.75 10.99
C LEU A 147 11.90 -6.47 11.52
N ALA A 148 13.04 -5.80 11.47
CA ALA A 148 14.26 -6.26 12.10
C ALA A 148 14.08 -6.36 13.63
N ARG A 149 15.03 -7.01 14.30
CA ARG A 149 14.94 -7.19 15.76
C ARG A 149 14.98 -5.84 16.47
N VAL A 150 14.05 -5.64 17.41
CA VAL A 150 14.17 -4.58 18.43
C VAL A 150 15.29 -4.97 19.39
N THR A 151 16.24 -4.07 19.62
CA THR A 151 17.44 -4.35 20.43
C THR A 151 17.34 -3.80 21.85
N SER A 152 16.63 -2.69 22.05
CA SER A 152 16.35 -2.14 23.38
C SER A 152 14.99 -1.42 23.43
N GLY A 153 14.46 -1.23 24.64
CA GLY A 153 13.18 -0.55 24.85
C GLY A 153 11.98 -1.32 24.29
N HIS A 154 10.89 -0.60 24.03
CA HIS A 154 9.65 -1.17 23.51
C HIS A 154 9.14 -0.34 22.34
N ARG A 155 8.95 -0.96 21.17
CA ARG A 155 8.30 -0.31 20.03
C ARG A 155 6.80 -0.58 20.08
N LEU A 156 6.02 0.48 20.27
CA LEU A 156 4.56 0.44 20.36
C LEU A 156 3.94 0.89 19.04
N THR A 157 3.04 0.08 18.48
CA THR A 157 2.33 0.43 17.25
C THR A 157 0.85 0.13 17.29
N ILE A 158 0.04 0.93 16.60
CA ILE A 158 -1.32 0.54 16.21
C ILE A 158 -1.34 0.35 14.69
N THR A 159 -1.88 -0.77 14.26
CA THR A 159 -2.09 -1.11 12.86
C THR A 159 -3.54 -0.88 12.48
N TYR A 160 -3.75 -0.23 11.33
CA TYR A 160 -5.04 0.01 10.71
C TYR A 160 -5.07 -0.63 9.32
N SER A 161 -6.20 -1.21 8.95
CA SER A 161 -6.50 -1.58 7.56
C SER A 161 -7.09 -0.37 6.84
N LEU A 162 -6.57 -0.06 5.65
CA LEU A 162 -7.03 1.05 4.82
C LEU A 162 -8.03 0.55 3.79
N HIS A 163 -9.20 1.18 3.74
CA HIS A 163 -10.27 0.83 2.84
C HIS A 163 -10.72 2.03 2.01
N PHE A 164 -11.23 1.76 0.81
CA PHE A 164 -12.00 2.75 0.09
C PHE A 164 -13.38 2.93 0.74
N ASP A 165 -13.82 4.17 0.87
CA ASP A 165 -15.17 4.51 1.32
C ASP A 165 -16.11 4.50 0.10
N HIS A 166 -17.10 3.61 0.11
CA HIS A 166 -18.06 3.42 -0.98
C HIS A 166 -19.29 4.35 -0.86
N HIS A 167 -19.41 5.14 0.22
CA HIS A 167 -20.63 5.92 0.52
C HIS A 167 -20.54 7.41 0.17
N HIS A 168 -19.40 7.92 -0.29
CA HIS A 168 -19.23 9.33 -0.61
C HIS A 168 -18.69 9.56 -2.04
N PRO A 169 -19.25 10.52 -2.80
CA PRO A 169 -18.73 10.90 -4.11
C PRO A 169 -17.34 11.52 -3.99
N SER A 170 -16.56 11.37 -5.06
CA SER A 170 -15.15 11.71 -5.20
C SER A 170 -14.85 13.19 -4.89
N TYR A 171 -13.72 13.47 -4.25
CA TYR A 171 -13.16 14.82 -4.13
C TYR A 171 -12.48 15.25 -5.44
N THR A 172 -12.55 16.54 -5.78
CA THR A 172 -11.82 17.15 -6.90
C THR A 172 -10.30 17.14 -6.67
N LEU A 173 -9.55 16.77 -7.73
CA LEU A 173 -8.10 16.53 -7.79
C LEU A 173 -7.21 17.75 -7.43
N PRO A 174 -6.02 17.55 -6.85
CA PRO A 174 -4.83 18.35 -7.12
C PRO A 174 -4.18 17.95 -8.46
N ALA A 175 -3.42 18.86 -9.07
CA ALA A 175 -2.86 18.73 -10.42
C ALA A 175 -2.18 17.38 -10.72
N SER A 176 -2.49 16.85 -11.91
CA SER A 176 -1.90 15.65 -12.52
C SER A 176 -0.37 15.61 -12.37
N ALA A 177 0.17 14.47 -11.91
CA ALA A 177 1.61 14.27 -11.86
C ALA A 177 2.21 14.27 -13.29
N ALA A 178 3.43 14.78 -13.46
CA ALA A 178 4.07 14.98 -14.77
C ALA A 178 4.14 13.70 -15.64
N TYR A 179 4.24 12.53 -15.02
CA TYR A 179 4.29 11.24 -15.74
C TYR A 179 2.94 10.86 -16.39
N GLU A 180 1.81 11.37 -15.89
CA GLU A 180 0.50 11.07 -16.48
C GLU A 180 0.34 11.79 -17.83
N GLU A 181 0.81 13.04 -17.90
CA GLU A 181 0.80 13.83 -19.13
C GLU A 181 1.70 13.21 -20.20
N GLU A 182 2.89 12.75 -19.80
CA GLU A 182 3.83 12.05 -20.68
C GLU A 182 3.22 10.75 -21.24
N LEU A 183 2.57 9.94 -20.39
CA LEU A 183 1.90 8.71 -20.82
C LEU A 183 0.76 9.01 -21.79
N LEU A 184 -0.07 10.01 -21.49
CA LEU A 184 -1.17 10.42 -22.36
C LEU A 184 -0.67 10.88 -23.74
N LEU A 185 0.42 11.65 -23.77
CA LEU A 185 1.07 12.07 -25.01
C LEU A 185 1.62 10.87 -25.79
N ALA A 186 2.23 9.91 -25.12
CA ALA A 186 2.72 8.68 -25.75
C ALA A 186 1.56 7.87 -26.38
N VAL A 187 0.46 7.68 -25.66
CA VAL A 187 -0.74 7.00 -26.18
C VAL A 187 -1.31 7.76 -27.38
N LYS A 188 -1.44 9.08 -27.30
CA LYS A 188 -1.89 9.93 -28.43
C LYS A 188 -0.96 9.80 -29.63
N SER A 189 0.36 9.69 -29.41
CA SER A 189 1.34 9.52 -30.49
C SER A 189 1.17 8.16 -31.19
N ILE A 190 0.96 7.09 -30.44
CA ILE A 190 0.74 5.75 -31.01
C ILE A 190 -0.52 5.73 -31.87
N LEU A 191 -1.62 6.32 -31.39
CA LEU A 191 -2.89 6.35 -32.13
C LEU A 191 -2.85 7.20 -33.41
N ARG A 192 -1.93 8.16 -33.51
CA ARG A 192 -1.74 8.99 -34.71
C ARG A 192 -0.81 8.34 -35.74
N ASP A 193 -0.04 7.33 -35.37
CA ASP A 193 0.88 6.65 -36.27
C ASP A 193 0.15 5.55 -37.06
N HIS A 194 -0.24 5.87 -38.30
CA HIS A 194 -0.92 4.95 -39.22
C HIS A 194 -0.11 3.69 -39.59
N ARG A 195 1.18 3.62 -39.22
CA ARG A 195 2.01 2.43 -39.40
C ARG A 195 1.78 1.40 -38.29
N ILE A 196 1.27 1.83 -37.13
CA ILE A 196 1.01 0.97 -35.98
C ILE A 196 -0.43 0.49 -36.06
N MET A 197 -0.63 -0.84 -36.04
CA MET A 197 -1.95 -1.48 -36.14
C MET A 197 -2.80 -0.91 -37.31
N PRO A 198 -2.33 -0.97 -38.56
CA PRO A 198 -3.01 -0.35 -39.71
C PRO A 198 -4.41 -0.91 -39.96
N ASN A 199 -4.69 -2.12 -39.46
CA ASN A 199 -5.99 -2.80 -39.56
C ASN A 199 -6.76 -2.80 -38.23
N GLY A 200 -6.35 -1.98 -37.25
CA GLY A 200 -6.81 -2.05 -35.87
C GLY A 200 -6.16 -3.20 -35.08
N GLY A 201 -6.52 -3.32 -33.81
CA GLY A 201 -5.98 -4.34 -32.91
C GLY A 201 -6.28 -4.08 -31.43
N VAL A 202 -5.70 -4.90 -30.57
CA VAL A 202 -5.79 -4.78 -29.11
C VAL A 202 -4.42 -4.47 -28.53
N LEU A 203 -4.33 -3.43 -27.71
CA LEU A 203 -3.14 -3.14 -26.91
C LEU A 203 -3.26 -3.85 -25.56
N GLY A 204 -2.40 -4.86 -25.34
CA GLY A 204 -2.30 -5.57 -24.08
C GLY A 204 -1.23 -4.96 -23.18
N PHE A 205 -1.58 -4.74 -21.91
CA PHE A 205 -0.66 -4.26 -20.89
C PHE A 205 -0.65 -5.21 -19.70
N GLY A 206 0.55 -5.57 -19.25
CA GLY A 206 0.70 -6.26 -17.97
C GLY A 206 0.43 -5.29 -16.83
N LEU A 207 -0.40 -5.70 -15.88
CA LEU A 207 -0.64 -4.93 -14.67
C LEU A 207 0.59 -4.96 -13.76
N ARG A 208 0.99 -3.80 -13.24
CA ARG A 208 2.14 -3.66 -12.34
C ARG A 208 1.82 -4.16 -10.93
N TYR A 209 0.57 -3.99 -10.48
CA TYR A 209 0.18 -4.35 -9.13
C TYR A 209 -0.56 -5.68 -9.08
N ALA A 210 -0.55 -6.33 -7.92
CA ALA A 210 -1.34 -7.52 -7.70
C ALA A 210 -2.77 -7.15 -7.32
N TYR A 211 -3.73 -7.82 -7.95
CA TYR A 211 -5.15 -7.67 -7.68
C TYR A 211 -5.74 -9.00 -7.27
N ILE A 212 -6.64 -8.96 -6.30
CA ILE A 212 -7.31 -10.17 -5.81
C ILE A 212 -8.50 -10.43 -6.72
N VAL A 213 -8.32 -11.36 -7.64
CA VAL A 213 -9.40 -11.87 -8.47
C VAL A 213 -9.71 -13.28 -7.99
N GLN A 214 -10.90 -13.48 -7.42
CA GLN A 214 -11.41 -14.83 -7.15
C GLN A 214 -12.35 -15.22 -8.28
N PRO A 215 -12.02 -16.23 -9.11
CA PRO A 215 -12.90 -16.70 -10.18
C PRO A 215 -14.30 -17.02 -9.63
N GLY A 216 -15.33 -16.40 -10.20
CA GLY A 216 -16.72 -16.58 -9.80
C GLY A 216 -17.16 -15.85 -8.52
N LYS A 217 -16.28 -15.10 -7.85
CA LYS A 217 -16.61 -14.34 -6.62
C LYS A 217 -16.28 -12.86 -6.69
N THR A 218 -15.18 -12.48 -7.36
CA THR A 218 -14.85 -11.07 -7.59
C THR A 218 -15.16 -10.73 -9.05
N PRO A 219 -16.16 -9.88 -9.34
CA PRO A 219 -16.36 -9.38 -10.69
C PRO A 219 -15.11 -8.62 -11.16
N LEU A 220 -14.57 -8.97 -12.34
CA LEU A 220 -13.41 -8.27 -12.92
C LEU A 220 -13.67 -6.76 -13.08
N GLU A 221 -14.93 -6.37 -13.24
CA GLU A 221 -15.39 -4.99 -13.32
C GLU A 221 -15.09 -4.19 -12.04
N GLU A 222 -15.21 -4.81 -10.86
CA GLU A 222 -14.87 -4.16 -9.58
C GLU A 222 -13.36 -3.94 -9.45
N THR A 223 -12.57 -4.95 -9.82
CA THR A 223 -11.12 -4.83 -9.91
C THR A 223 -10.72 -3.76 -10.93
N PHE A 224 -11.38 -3.73 -12.09
CA PHE A 224 -11.12 -2.76 -13.14
C PHE A 224 -11.48 -1.32 -12.73
N ARG A 225 -12.53 -1.13 -11.92
CA ARG A 225 -12.86 0.16 -11.29
C ARG A 225 -11.83 0.57 -10.23
N SER A 226 -11.06 -0.38 -9.74
CA SER A 226 -10.07 -0.19 -8.69
C SER A 226 -8.68 -0.61 -9.17
N LEU A 227 -8.22 -0.21 -10.35
CA LEU A 227 -6.79 -0.35 -10.68
C LEU A 227 -5.95 0.60 -9.81
N LYS A 228 -4.75 0.15 -9.40
CA LYS A 228 -3.75 0.82 -8.54
C LYS A 228 -2.73 1.57 -9.40
N GLY A 229 -2.23 2.68 -8.89
CA GLY A 229 -1.04 3.37 -9.41
C GLY A 229 -1.02 3.58 -10.93
N SER A 230 0.12 3.24 -11.54
CA SER A 230 0.34 3.26 -12.99
C SER A 230 -0.71 2.52 -13.82
N ASP A 231 -1.29 1.43 -13.29
CA ASP A 231 -2.33 0.68 -14.00
C ASP A 231 -3.61 1.51 -14.14
N ALA A 232 -3.93 2.29 -13.09
CA ALA A 232 -5.04 3.22 -13.11
C ALA A 232 -4.79 4.37 -14.09
N VAL A 233 -3.56 4.87 -14.13
CA VAL A 233 -3.14 5.99 -15.01
C VAL A 233 -3.23 5.56 -16.46
N LEU A 234 -2.72 4.38 -16.79
CA LEU A 234 -2.82 3.79 -18.12
C LEU A 234 -4.28 3.63 -18.57
N LYS A 235 -5.14 3.07 -17.72
CA LYS A 235 -6.58 2.97 -18.00
C LYS A 235 -7.18 4.34 -18.33
N ARG A 236 -6.86 5.39 -17.56
CA ARG A 236 -7.36 6.75 -17.81
C ARG A 236 -6.88 7.28 -19.15
N ALA A 237 -5.58 7.17 -19.43
CA ALA A 237 -5.01 7.63 -20.69
C ALA A 237 -5.71 6.98 -21.89
N CYS A 238 -5.98 5.66 -21.83
CA CYS A 238 -6.73 4.94 -22.87
C CYS A 238 -8.18 5.44 -23.00
N VAL A 239 -8.90 5.60 -21.88
CA VAL A 239 -10.29 6.07 -21.90
C VAL A 239 -10.39 7.51 -22.42
N GLU A 240 -9.45 8.40 -22.05
CA GLU A 240 -9.44 9.80 -22.47
C GLU A 240 -9.27 9.96 -23.99
N VAL A 241 -8.49 9.08 -24.62
CA VAL A 241 -8.31 9.07 -26.08
C VAL A 241 -9.41 8.29 -26.81
N GLY A 242 -10.44 7.82 -26.10
CA GLY A 242 -11.60 7.14 -26.67
C GLY A 242 -11.42 5.66 -26.95
N LEU A 243 -10.41 5.00 -26.36
CA LEU A 243 -10.28 3.55 -26.44
C LEU A 243 -11.21 2.86 -25.45
N GLU A 244 -11.81 1.75 -25.88
CA GLU A 244 -12.46 0.80 -24.97
C GLU A 244 -11.39 0.03 -24.20
N ALA A 245 -11.55 -0.03 -22.88
CA ALA A 245 -10.60 -0.71 -21.98
C ALA A 245 -11.35 -1.71 -21.10
N GLU A 246 -10.77 -2.89 -20.96
CA GLU A 246 -11.33 -4.00 -20.19
C GLU A 246 -10.20 -4.77 -19.47
N LEU A 247 -10.57 -5.49 -18.41
CA LEU A 247 -9.66 -6.41 -17.72
C LEU A 247 -9.97 -7.83 -18.21
N ARG A 248 -8.94 -8.54 -18.68
CA ARG A 248 -9.03 -9.90 -19.23
C ARG A 248 -8.40 -10.92 -18.29
#